data_AF-A0A7T0KMP0-F1
#
_entry.id   AF-A0A7T0KMP0-F1
#
_cell.length_a   1.000
_cell.length_b   1.000
_cell.length_c   1.000
_cell.angle_alpha   90.00
_cell.angle_beta   90.00
_cell.angle_gamma   90.00
#
_symmetry.space_group_name_H-M   'P 1'
#
loop_
_entity.id
_entity.type
_entity.pdbx_description
1 polymer ?
#
loop_
_entity_poly.entity_id
_entity_poly.type
_entity_poly.pdbx_seq_one_letter_code
_entity_poly.pdbx_strand_id
1 'polypeptide(L)' 'MDFNAILAPAIEFSSEGIGKVLFDLAQLFYNIFYPANAEAAHPVEIPR' A
#
# COMPACT_ATOMS: atom_id res chain seq x y z
N MET A 1 -7.77 -12.62 -21.21
CA MET A 1 -7.30 -13.04 -19.88
C MET A 1 -7.99 -12.18 -18.86
N ASP A 2 -8.60 -12.79 -17.84
CA ASP A 2 -9.18 -12.04 -16.73
C ASP A 2 -8.07 -11.64 -15.76
N PHE A 3 -7.78 -10.34 -15.72
CA PHE A 3 -6.75 -9.79 -14.83
C PHE A 3 -7.10 -10.00 -13.35
N ASN A 4 -8.38 -10.02 -13.01
CA ASN A 4 -8.83 -10.21 -11.64
C ASN A 4 -8.53 -11.62 -11.13
N ALA A 5 -8.63 -12.63 -12.02
CA ALA A 5 -8.33 -14.02 -11.69
C ALA A 5 -6.84 -14.23 -11.31
N ILE A 6 -5.94 -13.35 -11.75
CA ILE A 6 -4.52 -13.39 -11.40
C ILE A 6 -4.24 -12.55 -10.13
N LEU A 7 -4.95 -11.44 -9.96
CA LEU A 7 -4.69 -10.50 -8.87
C LEU A 7 -5.31 -10.94 -7.54
N ALA A 8 -6.48 -11.59 -7.56
CA ALA A 8 -7.21 -11.97 -6.35
C ALA A 8 -6.39 -12.85 -5.39
N PRO A 9 -5.67 -13.90 -5.85
CA PRO A 9 -4.84 -14.71 -4.96
C PRO A 9 -3.68 -13.93 -4.32
N ALA A 10 -3.10 -12.97 -5.05
CA ALA A 10 -2.02 -12.13 -4.53
C ALA A 10 -2.53 -11.18 -3.44
N ILE A 11 -3.73 -10.61 -3.64
CA ILE A 11 -4.40 -9.76 -2.65
C ILE A 11 -4.70 -10.58 -1.39
N GLU A 12 -5.33 -11.75 -1.54
CA GLU A 12 -5.69 -12.64 -0.43
C GLU A 12 -4.44 -13.04 0.37
N PHE A 13 -3.37 -13.46 -0.32
CA PHE A 13 -2.09 -13.76 0.33
C PHE A 13 -1.52 -12.57 1.11
N SER A 14 -1.54 -11.36 0.53
CA SER A 14 -1.02 -10.15 1.18
C SER A 14 -1.90 -9.61 2.31
N SER A 15 -3.13 -10.13 2.45
CA SER A 15 -4.09 -9.65 3.44
C SER A 15 -4.04 -10.40 4.76
N GLU A 16 -3.47 -11.61 4.80
CA GLU A 16 -3.51 -12.48 5.98
C GLU A 16 -2.16 -13.13 6.33
N GLY A 17 -2.05 -13.63 7.57
CA GLY A 17 -0.92 -14.44 8.05
C GLY A 17 0.46 -13.81 7.84
N ILE A 18 1.42 -14.62 7.39
CA ILE A 18 2.80 -14.16 7.10
C ILE A 18 2.85 -13.23 5.89
N GLY A 19 1.94 -13.39 4.92
CA GLY A 19 1.91 -12.56 3.71
C GLY A 19 1.58 -11.10 4.03
N LYS A 20 0.66 -10.86 4.99
CA LYS A 20 0.42 -9.53 5.53
C LYS A 20 1.65 -8.90 6.19
N VAL A 21 2.37 -9.66 7.02
CA VAL A 21 3.57 -9.15 7.69
C VAL A 21 4.64 -8.74 6.67
N LEU A 22 4.86 -9.57 5.65
CA LEU A 22 5.80 -9.25 4.57
C LEU A 22 5.36 -8.02 3.76
N PHE A 23 4.06 -7.89 3.49
CA PHE A 23 3.48 -6.72 2.82
C PHE A 23 3.68 -5.44 3.63
N ASP A 24 3.37 -5.48 4.93
CA ASP A 24 3.53 -4.34 5.83
C ASP A 24 5.00 -3.90 5.92
N LEU A 25 5.94 -4.84 5.96
CA LEU A 25 7.38 -4.55 5.91
C LEU A 25 7.81 -3.96 4.56
N ALA A 26 7.33 -4.51 3.45
CA ALA A 26 7.60 -3.97 2.13
C ALA A 26 7.08 -2.53 1.99
N GLN A 27 5.88 -2.26 2.50
CA GLN A 27 5.28 -0.93 2.52
C GLN A 27 6.10 0.05 3.39
N LEU A 28 6.58 -0.41 4.55
CA LEU A 28 7.46 0.39 5.41
C LEU A 28 8.74 0.80 4.66
N PHE A 29 9.45 -0.15 4.06
CA PHE A 29 10.65 0.16 3.29
C PHE A 29 10.36 1.04 2.08
N TYR A 30 9.25 0.79 1.39
CA TYR A 30 8.83 1.63 0.26
C TYR A 30 8.64 3.09 0.68
N ASN A 31 7.93 3.34 1.78
CA ASN A 31 7.70 4.68 2.30
C ASN A 31 8.98 5.37 2.78
N ILE A 32 9.95 4.60 3.32
CA ILE A 32 11.24 5.14 3.76
C ILE A 32 12.13 5.51 2.57
N PHE A 33 12.23 4.64 1.57
CA PHE A 33 13.16 4.82 0.45
C PHE A 33 12.58 5.65 -0.70
N TYR A 34 11.26 5.73 -0.82
CA TYR A 34 10.57 6.45 -1.90
C TYR A 34 9.52 7.47 -1.38
N PRO A 35 9.90 8.39 -0.48
CA PRO A 35 8.96 9.34 0.12
C PRO A 35 8.34 10.32 -0.88
N ALA A 36 8.97 10.51 -2.05
CA ALA A 36 8.44 11.35 -3.13
C ALA A 36 7.17 10.80 -3.78
N ASN A 37 6.86 9.51 -3.56
CA ASN A 37 5.61 8.87 -4.03
C ASN A 37 4.47 8.99 -3.00
N ALA A 38 4.65 9.76 -1.92
CA ALA A 38 3.60 10.06 -0.96
C ALA A 38 2.49 10.91 -1.60
N GLU A 39 1.30 10.92 -0.98
CA GLU A 39 0.18 11.74 -1.43
C GLU A 39 0.58 13.22 -1.57
N ALA A 40 0.00 13.88 -2.58
CA ALA A 40 0.26 15.29 -2.82
C ALA A 40 -0.20 16.14 -1.62
N ALA A 41 0.47 17.26 -1.37
CA ALA A 41 0.00 18.19 -0.36
C ALA A 41 -1.41 18.69 -0.71
N HIS A 42 -2.34 18.56 0.24
CA HIS A 42 -3.72 19.03 0.10
C HIS A 42 -3.96 20.27 0.98
N PRO A 43 -4.81 21.23 0.55
CA PRO A 43 -5.18 22.35 1.39
C PRO A 43 -5.83 21.88 2.69
N VAL A 44 -5.33 22.37 3.82
CA VAL A 44 -5.94 22.14 5.14
C VAL A 44 -6.75 23.38 5.51
N GLU A 45 -8.05 23.23 5.73
CA GLU A 45 -8.88 24.33 6.24
C GLU A 45 -8.51 24.61 7.70
N ILE A 46 -7.99 25.80 7.98
CA ILE A 46 -7.68 26.24 9.34
C ILE A 46 -8.95 26.85 9.93
N PRO A 47 -9.50 26.32 11.05
CA PRO A 47 -10.64 26.93 11.72
C PRO A 47 -10.28 28.36 12.18
N ARG A 48 -11.18 29.30 11.91
CA ARG A 48 -11.06 30.72 12.29
C ARG A 48 -11.40 30.97 13.75
#